data_AF-A0A7V0NRX1-F1
#
_entry.id   AF-A0A7V0NRX1-F1
#
_cell.length_a   1.000
_cell.length_b   1.000
_cell.length_c   1.000
_cell.angle_alpha   90.00
_cell.angle_beta   90.00
_cell.angle_gamma   90.00
#
_symmetry.space_group_name_H-M   'P 1'
#
loop_
_entity.id
_entity.type
_entity.pdbx_description
1 polymer ?
#
loop_
_entity_poly.entity_id
_entity_poly.type
_entity_poly.pdbx_seq_one_letter_code
_entity_poly.pdbx_strand_id
1 'polypeptide(L)' 'MKIFYFPECLEYSRAGHPESPARVESTYNFLKEKGCDFAGPAPCTDEDILLAHTPKLLDSLKKESFFDLDT' A
#
# COMPACT_ATOMS: atom_id res chain seq x y z
N MET A 1 -1.33 -19.41 7.08
CA MET A 1 -0.48 -18.30 6.60
C MET A 1 -1.24 -17.03 6.89
N LYS A 2 -0.62 -16.07 7.59
CA LYS A 2 -1.29 -14.83 7.98
C LYS A 2 -1.02 -13.76 6.93
N ILE A 3 -2.09 -13.16 6.39
CA ILE A 3 -2.05 -12.13 5.36
C ILE A 3 -2.40 -10.79 5.99
N PHE A 4 -1.64 -9.74 5.66
CA PHE A 4 -1.94 -8.40 6.11
C PHE A 4 -2.68 -7.64 5.02
N TYR A 5 -3.79 -7.01 5.38
CA TYR A 5 -4.62 -6.23 4.47
C TYR A 5 -5.22 -5.05 5.21
N PHE A 6 -5.30 -3.90 4.54
CA PHE A 6 -5.91 -2.69 5.04
C PHE A 6 -6.71 -2.03 3.90
N PRO A 7 -8.05 -1.89 4.00
CA PRO A 7 -8.91 -1.43 2.90
C PRO A 7 -8.50 -0.10 2.25
N GLU A 8 -7.87 0.78 3.01
CA GLU A 8 -7.42 2.11 2.62
C GLU A 8 -6.39 2.06 1.47
N CYS A 9 -5.74 0.91 1.24
CA CYS A 9 -4.89 0.72 0.06
C CYS A 9 -5.66 0.79 -1.28
N LEU A 10 -7.00 0.74 -1.26
CA LEU A 10 -7.85 0.90 -2.44
C LEU A 10 -8.11 2.37 -2.80
N GLU A 11 -7.74 3.32 -1.94
CA GLU A 11 -7.96 4.75 -2.17
C GLU A 11 -6.94 5.37 -3.13
N TYR A 12 -5.73 4.79 -3.21
CA TYR A 12 -4.72 5.21 -4.18
C TYR A 12 -5.06 4.66 -5.57
N SER A 13 -5.41 5.55 -6.49
CA SER A 13 -5.70 5.19 -7.88
C SER A 13 -5.41 6.31 -8.85
N ARG A 14 -5.03 5.95 -10.07
CA ARG A 14 -4.85 6.88 -11.19
C ARG A 14 -5.38 6.26 -12.47
N ALA A 15 -6.21 7.00 -13.19
CA ALA A 15 -6.90 6.49 -14.37
C ALA A 15 -5.89 6.16 -15.48
N GLY A 16 -6.00 4.97 -16.06
CA GLY A 16 -5.13 4.48 -17.14
C GLY A 16 -3.89 3.73 -16.67
N HIS A 17 -3.69 3.59 -15.36
CA HIS A 17 -2.54 2.90 -14.77
C HIS A 17 -2.83 1.41 -14.52
N PRO A 18 -1.89 0.49 -14.79
CA PRO A 18 -2.10 -0.94 -14.55
C PRO A 18 -2.13 -1.27 -13.06
N GLU A 19 -1.46 -0.46 -12.22
CA GLU A 19 -1.56 -0.56 -10.77
C GLU A 19 -2.87 0.08 -10.30
N SER A 20 -3.88 -0.76 -10.13
CA SER A 20 -5.23 -0.33 -9.79
C SER A 20 -5.75 -1.02 -8.53
N PRO A 21 -6.69 -0.38 -7.81
CA PRO A 21 -7.38 -1.00 -6.67
C PRO A 21 -8.00 -2.37 -7.01
N ALA A 22 -8.47 -2.55 -8.25
CA ALA A 22 -9.05 -3.80 -8.72
C ALA A 22 -8.09 -5.00 -8.58
N ARG A 23 -6.77 -4.80 -8.73
CA ARG A 23 -5.77 -5.87 -8.53
C ARG A 23 -5.74 -6.35 -7.09
N VAL A 24 -5.81 -5.42 -6.14
CA VAL A 24 -5.77 -5.74 -4.71
C VAL A 24 -7.09 -6.34 -4.26
N GLU A 25 -8.22 -5.74 -4.63
CA GLU A 25 -9.56 -6.20 -4.26
C GLU A 25 -9.85 -7.62 -4.76
N SER A 26 -9.55 -7.90 -6.04
CA SER A 26 -9.74 -9.25 -6.61
C SER A 26 -8.87 -10.30 -5.92
N THR A 27 -7.62 -9.96 -5.60
CA THR A 27 -6.69 -10.84 -4.88
C THR A 27 -7.18 -11.11 -3.46
N TYR A 28 -7.60 -10.08 -2.73
CA TYR A 28 -8.17 -10.20 -1.38
C TYR A 28 -9.39 -11.13 -1.38
N ASN A 29 -10.35 -10.89 -2.29
CA ASN A 29 -11.57 -11.70 -2.39
C ASN A 29 -11.25 -13.17 -2.69
N PHE A 30 -10.38 -13.43 -3.68
CA PHE A 30 -9.95 -14.78 -4.01
C PHE A 30 -9.30 -15.50 -2.81
N LEU A 31 -8.38 -14.84 -2.10
CA LEU A 31 -7.69 -15.44 -0.96
C LEU A 31 -8.61 -15.64 0.25
N LYS A 32 -9.57 -14.75 0.44
CA LYS A 32 -10.62 -14.89 1.46
C LYS A 32 -11.51 -16.09 1.18
N GLU A 33 -11.92 -16.30 -0.08
CA GLU A 33 -12.67 -17.50 -0.50
C GLU A 33 -11.87 -18.80 -0.29
N LYS A 34 -10.53 -18.74 -0.38
CA LYS A 34 -9.63 -19.86 -0.04
C LYS A 34 -9.44 -20.08 1.46
N GLY A 35 -10.07 -19.29 2.32
CA GLY A 35 -10.01 -19.45 3.77
C GLY A 35 -8.68 -18.98 4.38
N CYS A 36 -8.00 -18.02 3.76
CA CYS A 36 -6.79 -17.44 4.35
C CYS A 36 -7.12 -16.53 5.55
N ASP A 37 -6.22 -16.52 6.54
CA ASP A 37 -6.35 -15.67 7.73
C ASP A 37 -5.85 -14.26 7.43
N PHE A 38 -6.67 -13.25 7.71
CA PHE A 38 -6.33 -11.85 7.54
C PHE A 38 -6.16 -11.12 8.87
N ALA A 39 -5.26 -10.15 8.88
CA ALA A 39 -5.12 -9.18 9.97
C ALA A 39 -4.79 -7.79 9.43
N GLY A 40 -5.12 -6.76 10.22
CA GLY A 40 -4.66 -5.40 9.95
C GLY A 40 -3.15 -5.27 10.25
N PRO A 41 -2.38 -4.57 9.41
CA PRO A 41 -1.01 -4.23 9.73
C PRO A 41 -0.97 -3.21 10.88
N ALA A 42 0.09 -3.26 11.69
CA ALA A 42 0.42 -2.16 12.59
C ALA A 42 1.19 -1.08 11.80
N PRO A 43 0.96 0.22 12.06
CA PRO A 43 1.76 1.26 11.44
C PRO A 43 3.22 1.12 11.86
N CYS A 44 4.14 1.32 10.91
CA CYS A 44 5.57 1.43 11.19
C CYS A 44 5.92 2.86 11.64
N THR A 45 7.12 3.02 12.19
CA THR A 45 7.67 4.31 12.59
C THR A 45 8.40 5.00 11.44
N ASP A 46 8.62 6.30 11.54
CA ASP A 46 9.48 7.01 10.59
C ASP A 46 10.89 6.42 10.58
N GLU A 47 11.40 6.04 11.76
CA GLU A 47 12.71 5.42 11.93
C GLU A 47 12.82 4.13 11.11
N ASP A 48 11.77 3.30 11.08
CA ASP A 48 11.72 2.08 10.26
C ASP A 48 11.84 2.40 8.76
N ILE A 49 11.15 3.44 8.28
CA ILE A 49 11.20 3.87 6.88
C ILE A 49 12.59 4.41 6.51
N LEU A 50 13.21 5.15 7.44
CA LEU A 50 14.53 5.78 7.24
C LEU A 50 15.70 4.77 7.19
N LEU A 51 15.47 3.50 7.53
CA LEU A 51 16.45 2.43 7.31
C LEU A 51 16.71 2.17 5.82
N ALA A 52 15.74 2.46 4.95
CA ALA A 52 15.82 2.20 3.51
C ALA A 52 15.72 3.47 2.64
N HIS A 53 15.11 4.55 3.16
CA HIS A 53 14.82 5.75 2.39
C HIS A 53 15.42 7.02 3.00
N THR A 54 15.61 8.04 2.19
CA THR A 54 16.14 9.33 2.67
C THR A 54 15.07 10.14 3.40
N PRO A 55 15.45 10.94 4.42
CA PRO A 55 14.52 11.86 5.09
C PRO A 55 13.81 12.80 4.12
N LYS A 56 14.52 13.28 3.08
CA LYS A 56 13.95 14.16 2.06
C LYS A 56 12.76 13.53 1.32
N LEU A 57 12.85 12.24 0.98
CA LEU A 57 11.76 11.53 0.31
C LEU A 57 10.56 11.36 1.24
N LEU A 58 10.79 10.92 2.48
CA LEU A 58 9.72 10.77 3.48
C LEU A 58 8.99 12.10 3.73
N ASP A 59 9.72 13.21 3.85
CA ASP A 59 9.15 14.53 4.07
C ASP A 59 8.34 15.04 2.86
N SER A 60 8.76 14.68 1.65
CA SER A 60 8.05 14.96 0.40
C SER A 60 6.73 14.19 0.30
N LEU A 61 6.73 12.89 0.65
CA LEU A 61 5.51 12.07 0.69
C LEU A 61 4.49 12.58 1.71
N LYS A 62 4.94 12.93 2.93
CA LYS A 62 4.07 13.50 3.98
C LYS A 62 3.42 14.83 3.61
N LYS A 63 4.05 15.59 2.71
CA LYS A 63 3.53 16.88 2.20
C LYS A 63 2.78 16.73 0.88
N GLU A 64 2.58 15.50 0.41
CA GLU A 64 2.00 15.20 -0.91
C GLU A 64 2.72 15.93 -2.06
N SER A 65 4.00 16.24 -1.87
CA SER A 65 4.82 17.02 -2.80
C SER A 65 5.80 16.08 -3.51
N PHE A 66 5.25 15.14 -4.27
CA PHE A 66 6.00 14.13 -5.00
C PHE A 66 5.47 14.00 -6.42
N PHE A 67 6.31 13.49 -7.31
CA PHE A 67 5.93 13.21 -8.69
C PHE A 67 6.04 11.71 -8.92
N ASP A 68 4.91 11.08 -9.21
CA ASP A 68 4.84 9.67 -9.58
C ASP A 68 4.85 9.54 -11.11
N LEU A 69 6.05 9.27 -11.63
CA LEU A 69 6.30 8.98 -13.04
C LEU A 69 5.88 7.56 -13.42
N ASP A 70 5.87 6.65 -12.45
CA ASP A 70 5.83 5.21 -12.66
C ASP A 70 4.53 4.67 -12.11
N THR A 71 3.49 4.91 -12.88
CA THR A 71 2.30 4.07 -12.94
C THR A 71 1.64 4.27 -14.31
#